data_AF-A0A438K3M6-F1
#
_entry.id   AF-A0A438K3M6-F1
#
_cell.length_a   1.000
_cell.length_b   1.000
_cell.length_c   1.000
_cell.angle_alpha   90.00
_cell.angle_beta   90.00
_cell.angle_gamma   90.00
#
_symmetry.space_group_name_H-M   'P 1'
#
loop_
_entity.id
_entity.type
_entity.pdbx_description
1 polymer ?
#
loop_
_entity_poly.entity_id
_entity_poly.type
_entity_poly.pdbx_seq_one_letter_code
_entity_poly.pdbx_strand_id
1 'polypeptide(L)'
;MRKDASPATVPGNSVGKLFLCFETKPLVATLLALTLVMVIWNLQPYYENLISTTSRCSAAAAATSTTIATGNASILPYTPPSSSSVSEKKVSTPKASSNADPNKRLFYAYGNAASLFVLMGAYRGGPRTFAVVGLASKPLHVYGRPWYKCEWISSNGSASLRAKAYKMLPDWGYGRVYTVVVVNCTFAENPNEDNAGGKLVLRAYYGESPRKFEKFTVLEEQPGSYNESNYRPPYQYEYLYCGSSLYGSLSAARIREWMAYHAWFFGPKSHFVFHDAGGVSPAVRAALEPWVRAGWATIQDIRGQAEFDGYYYNQFLVVNDCLHRYRHAANWTFYFDVDEYIYLPDGRTLESVMEEFSDYTQFTIEQNPMSSVLCLNDSSRNYSREWGFEKLLFRDSRTRIRRDRKYAIQAKNAYSTGVHMSENVIGKTLHKTETKIRYYHYHNSISVQGEPCREFLPISAKNNVTWFDKLPYVYDDNMTKLANTIKQFERNTIGSIHVFQYLTDMGIQAEEVNTGHW
;
A
#
# COMPACT_ATOMS: atom_id res chain seq x y z
N MET A 1 9.92 88.29 6.65
CA MET A 1 10.39 89.01 7.86
C MET A 1 9.79 88.30 9.07
N ARG A 2 10.65 87.69 9.91
CA ARG A 2 10.42 87.07 11.24
C ARG A 2 9.43 85.90 11.38
N LYS A 3 9.60 84.93 12.29
CA LYS A 3 10.73 84.26 12.96
C LYS A 3 10.08 83.16 13.85
N ASP A 4 10.61 81.94 13.76
CA ASP A 4 10.67 80.80 14.70
C ASP A 4 9.71 80.66 15.91
N ALA A 5 9.11 79.46 16.07
CA ALA A 5 9.36 78.57 17.22
C ALA A 5 8.61 77.21 17.10
N SER A 6 9.32 76.12 17.41
CA SER A 6 8.84 74.80 17.87
C SER A 6 9.51 74.56 19.25
N PRO A 7 9.06 73.68 20.19
CA PRO A 7 8.77 72.24 19.95
C PRO A 7 7.79 71.47 20.93
N ALA A 8 7.53 70.19 20.58
CA ALA A 8 7.23 68.98 21.42
C ALA A 8 5.92 68.92 22.29
N THR A 9 5.16 67.82 22.52
CA THR A 9 5.36 66.35 22.44
C THR A 9 4.00 65.57 22.60
N VAL A 10 3.74 64.54 21.75
CA VAL A 10 2.97 63.22 21.86
C VAL A 10 1.53 63.08 22.47
N PRO A 11 0.83 61.91 22.38
CA PRO A 11 0.48 60.95 21.28
C PRO A 11 -1.06 60.72 21.12
N GLY A 12 -1.51 60.04 20.07
CA GLY A 12 -2.79 59.30 20.12
C GLY A 12 -3.46 59.00 18.78
N ASN A 13 -2.95 58.03 18.01
CA ASN A 13 -3.69 57.48 16.88
C ASN A 13 -4.89 56.65 17.38
N SER A 14 -6.08 57.07 16.97
CA SER A 14 -7.33 56.34 17.11
C SER A 14 -7.32 55.10 16.22
N VAL A 15 -7.26 53.92 16.84
CA VAL A 15 -7.58 52.64 16.19
C VAL A 15 -9.05 52.68 15.80
N GLY A 16 -9.32 52.71 14.50
CA GLY A 16 -10.65 52.58 13.93
C GLY A 16 -11.28 51.25 14.35
N LYS A 17 -12.31 51.34 15.19
CA LYS A 17 -13.25 50.25 15.44
C LYS A 17 -14.08 50.04 14.19
N LEU A 18 -13.73 49.03 13.40
CA LEU A 18 -14.64 48.45 12.41
C LEU A 18 -15.65 47.57 13.15
N PHE A 19 -16.92 47.94 13.00
CA PHE A 19 -18.09 47.33 13.60
C PHE A 19 -18.22 45.84 13.23
N LEU A 20 -18.19 44.96 14.24
CA LEU A 20 -18.66 43.57 14.17
C LEU A 20 -20.02 43.50 14.86
N CYS A 21 -21.09 43.73 14.10
CA CYS A 21 -22.44 43.32 14.48
C CYS A 21 -22.72 41.94 13.86
N PHE A 22 -22.04 40.90 14.36
CA PHE A 22 -22.58 39.54 14.22
C PHE A 22 -23.42 39.27 15.45
N GLU A 23 -24.74 39.19 15.28
CA GLU A 23 -25.60 38.67 16.34
C GLU A 23 -25.06 37.30 16.77
N THR A 24 -24.68 37.17 18.04
CA THR A 24 -24.11 35.93 18.59
C THR A 24 -25.11 34.79 18.61
N LYS A 25 -26.41 35.11 18.63
CA LYS A 25 -27.52 34.14 18.66
C LYS A 25 -27.61 33.25 17.42
N PRO A 26 -27.66 33.79 16.17
CA PRO A 26 -27.67 32.96 14.98
C PRO A 26 -26.41 32.11 14.87
N LEU A 27 -25.22 32.66 15.16
CA LEU A 27 -23.95 31.90 15.10
C LEU A 27 -23.95 30.68 16.04
N VAL A 28 -24.39 30.88 17.28
CA VAL A 28 -24.51 29.79 18.26
C VAL A 28 -25.57 28.76 17.83
N ALA A 29 -26.69 29.21 17.25
CA ALA A 29 -27.71 28.32 16.71
C ALA A 29 -27.18 27.49 15.53
N THR A 30 -26.40 28.08 14.62
CA THR A 30 -25.79 27.33 13.50
C THR A 30 -24.77 26.31 14.01
N LEU A 31 -23.95 26.67 15.00
CA LEU A 31 -22.99 25.75 15.63
C LEU A 31 -23.67 24.59 16.35
N LEU A 32 -24.77 24.85 17.07
CA LEU A 32 -25.57 23.81 17.73
C LEU A 32 -26.27 22.90 16.71
N ALA A 33 -26.80 23.46 15.61
CA ALA A 33 -27.40 22.68 14.54
C ALA A 33 -26.36 21.80 13.82
N LEU A 34 -25.19 22.35 13.49
CA LEU A 34 -24.08 21.59 12.88
C LEU A 34 -23.56 20.48 13.79
N THR A 35 -23.41 20.76 15.09
CA THR A 35 -23.01 19.72 16.06
C THR A 35 -24.08 18.65 16.21
N LEU A 36 -25.37 19.00 16.23
CA LEU A 36 -26.45 18.02 16.25
C LEU A 36 -26.48 17.15 14.99
N VAL A 37 -26.31 17.73 13.81
CA VAL A 37 -26.21 16.98 12.54
C VAL A 37 -25.01 16.04 12.58
N MET A 38 -23.84 16.51 13.03
CA MET A 38 -22.65 15.67 13.17
C MET A 38 -22.84 14.54 14.18
N VAL A 39 -23.55 14.78 15.28
CA VAL A 39 -23.90 13.74 16.27
C VAL A 39 -24.86 12.71 15.65
N ILE A 40 -25.90 13.14 14.95
CA ILE A 40 -26.86 12.24 14.28
C ILE A 40 -26.15 11.40 13.21
N TRP A 41 -25.26 12.01 12.42
CA TRP A 41 -24.50 11.33 11.38
C TRP A 41 -23.51 10.31 11.96
N ASN A 42 -22.86 10.62 13.09
CA ASN A 42 -21.96 9.68 13.77
C ASN A 42 -22.71 8.58 14.57
N LEU A 43 -24.02 8.72 14.79
CA LEU A 43 -24.86 7.72 15.46
C LEU A 43 -25.60 6.78 14.48
N GLN A 44 -25.32 6.85 13.18
CA GLN A 44 -25.96 6.00 12.17
C GLN A 44 -25.87 4.47 12.39
N PRO A 45 -24.89 3.87 13.09
CA PRO A 45 -24.95 2.43 13.35
C PRO A 45 -25.89 2.05 14.53
N TYR A 46 -26.54 3.01 15.22
CA TYR A 46 -27.33 2.74 16.42
C TYR A 46 -28.85 2.74 16.23
N TYR A 47 -29.40 3.25 15.12
CA TYR A 47 -30.86 3.30 14.92
C TYR A 47 -31.50 1.97 14.51
N GLU A 48 -30.76 1.07 13.84
CA GLU A 48 -31.26 -0.25 13.44
C GLU A 48 -31.52 -1.19 14.64
N ASN A 49 -30.84 -0.98 15.77
CA ASN A 49 -30.98 -1.82 16.97
C ASN A 49 -31.96 -1.27 18.02
N LEU A 50 -32.55 -0.08 17.80
CA LEU A 50 -33.49 0.55 18.74
C LEU A 50 -34.96 0.48 18.31
N ILE A 51 -35.25 0.09 17.06
CA ILE A 51 -36.62 0.02 16.52
C ILE A 51 -37.15 -1.42 16.41
N SER A 52 -36.32 -2.45 16.54
CA SER A 52 -36.80 -3.85 16.63
C SER A 52 -37.09 -4.26 18.09
N THR A 53 -38.13 -3.67 18.68
CA THR A 53 -38.77 -4.20 19.90
C THR A 53 -40.24 -4.54 19.63
N THR A 54 -40.49 -5.82 19.38
CA THR A 54 -41.73 -6.60 19.61
C THR A 54 -41.33 -8.04 19.21
N SER A 55 -41.41 -9.10 20.00
CA SER A 55 -42.27 -9.45 21.11
C SER A 55 -41.55 -10.44 22.04
N ARG A 56 -41.83 -10.34 23.35
CA ARG A 56 -41.61 -11.41 24.32
C ARG A 56 -42.79 -12.38 24.24
N CYS A 57 -42.55 -13.68 24.33
CA CYS A 57 -43.09 -14.51 25.41
C CYS A 57 -42.51 -15.94 25.43
N SER A 58 -42.06 -16.27 26.63
CA SER A 58 -41.69 -17.54 27.25
C SER A 58 -42.52 -18.78 26.88
N ALA A 59 -41.89 -19.97 26.93
CA ALA A 59 -42.34 -21.06 27.80
C ALA A 59 -41.28 -22.15 27.95
N ALA A 60 -41.14 -22.61 29.19
CA ALA A 60 -40.24 -23.63 29.66
C ALA A 60 -40.72 -25.05 29.33
N ALA A 61 -39.81 -26.00 29.53
CA ALA A 61 -39.96 -27.43 29.34
C ALA A 61 -41.17 -28.05 30.04
N ALA A 62 -41.81 -29.01 29.37
CA ALA A 62 -42.61 -30.05 29.99
C ALA A 62 -42.27 -31.39 29.32
N ALA A 63 -41.71 -32.29 30.11
CA ALA A 63 -41.58 -33.70 29.78
C ALA A 63 -42.95 -34.37 29.96
N THR A 64 -43.39 -35.14 28.97
CA THR A 64 -44.45 -36.14 29.18
C THR A 64 -44.27 -37.28 28.20
N SER A 65 -44.04 -38.46 28.77
CA SER A 65 -44.05 -39.76 28.11
C SER A 65 -45.46 -40.10 27.64
N THR A 66 -45.60 -40.61 26.41
CA THR A 66 -46.72 -41.50 26.04
C THR A 66 -46.36 -42.34 24.83
N THR A 67 -46.83 -43.58 24.90
CA THR A 67 -46.50 -44.77 24.12
C THR A 67 -47.20 -44.86 22.76
N ILE A 68 -46.41 -45.21 21.74
CA ILE A 68 -46.60 -46.12 20.59
C ILE A 68 -48.04 -46.41 20.09
N ALA A 69 -48.26 -46.12 18.80
CA ALA A 69 -48.98 -47.01 17.87
C ALA A 69 -48.35 -46.91 16.46
N THR A 70 -48.28 -48.06 15.80
CA THR A 70 -47.40 -48.46 14.70
C THR A 70 -47.95 -48.20 13.29
N GLY A 71 -47.08 -47.88 12.34
CA GLY A 71 -47.33 -47.94 10.90
C GLY A 71 -46.02 -48.03 10.11
N ASN A 72 -45.73 -49.22 9.57
CA ASN A 72 -44.49 -49.61 8.90
C ASN A 72 -44.20 -48.86 7.58
N ALA A 73 -42.95 -48.40 7.41
CA ALA A 73 -42.27 -48.39 6.11
C ALA A 73 -40.74 -48.43 6.31
N SER A 74 -40.09 -49.24 5.50
CA SER A 74 -38.74 -49.81 5.65
C SER A 74 -37.60 -48.80 5.56
N ILE A 75 -36.69 -48.79 6.55
CA ILE A 75 -35.44 -48.00 6.51
C ILE A 75 -34.25 -48.89 6.91
N LEU A 76 -33.24 -48.88 6.05
CA LEU A 76 -31.92 -49.51 6.18
C LEU A 76 -31.16 -48.98 7.42
N PRO A 77 -30.31 -49.79 8.09
CA PRO A 77 -29.69 -49.42 9.36
C PRO A 77 -28.65 -48.30 9.19
N TYR A 78 -28.97 -47.11 9.69
CA TYR A 78 -28.01 -46.02 9.90
C TYR A 78 -27.50 -46.07 11.35
N THR A 79 -26.24 -46.45 11.52
CA THR A 79 -25.50 -46.37 12.79
C THR A 79 -25.22 -44.90 13.16
N PRO A 80 -25.59 -44.43 14.36
CA PRO A 80 -25.30 -43.07 14.79
C PRO A 80 -23.81 -42.92 15.10
N PRO A 81 -23.11 -41.88 14.58
CA PRO A 81 -21.75 -41.63 14.97
C PRO A 81 -21.71 -41.08 16.39
N SER A 82 -20.84 -41.68 17.19
CA SER A 82 -20.44 -41.30 18.53
C SER A 82 -20.19 -39.79 18.65
N SER A 83 -20.71 -39.21 19.73
CA SER A 83 -20.42 -37.87 20.22
C SER A 83 -18.92 -37.65 20.40
N SER A 84 -18.26 -37.06 19.40
CA SER A 84 -16.93 -36.47 19.56
C SER A 84 -17.09 -35.02 19.99
N SER A 85 -16.72 -34.74 21.22
CA SER A 85 -16.44 -33.41 21.76
C SER A 85 -15.69 -32.56 20.71
N VAL A 86 -16.24 -31.39 20.39
CA VAL A 86 -15.56 -30.37 19.58
C VAL A 86 -14.42 -29.82 20.43
N SER A 87 -13.28 -30.50 20.41
CA SER A 87 -12.03 -29.96 20.94
C SER A 87 -11.51 -28.91 19.96
N GLU A 88 -11.27 -27.70 20.48
CA GLU A 88 -10.59 -26.62 19.79
C GLU A 88 -9.37 -27.17 19.03
N LYS A 89 -9.41 -27.10 17.69
CA LYS A 89 -8.22 -27.31 16.87
C LYS A 89 -7.23 -26.19 17.21
N LYS A 90 -6.32 -26.48 18.12
CA LYS A 90 -5.10 -25.72 18.34
C LYS A 90 -4.37 -25.70 17.00
N VAL A 91 -4.36 -24.54 16.33
CA VAL A 91 -3.67 -24.33 15.05
C VAL A 91 -2.18 -24.63 15.29
N SER A 92 -1.76 -25.81 14.87
CA SER A 92 -0.36 -26.19 14.83
C SER A 92 0.34 -25.31 13.79
N THR A 93 1.34 -24.55 14.22
CA THR A 93 2.22 -23.79 13.34
C THR A 93 2.73 -24.72 12.23
N PRO A 94 2.49 -24.43 10.94
CA PRO A 94 3.00 -25.29 9.88
C PRO A 94 4.52 -25.12 9.83
N LYS A 95 5.21 -26.25 10.00
CA LYS A 95 6.64 -26.39 9.70
C LYS A 95 6.79 -26.05 8.21
N ALA A 96 7.59 -25.03 7.89
CA ALA A 96 7.83 -24.62 6.50
C ALA A 96 8.27 -25.85 5.69
N SER A 97 7.45 -26.26 4.72
CA SER A 97 7.83 -27.31 3.78
C SER A 97 9.01 -26.82 2.96
N SER A 98 10.01 -27.67 2.70
CA SER A 98 11.18 -27.38 1.87
C SER A 98 10.85 -26.99 0.41
N ASN A 99 9.58 -27.09 0.01
CA ASN A 99 9.08 -26.77 -1.33
C ASN A 99 8.12 -25.56 -1.36
N ALA A 100 8.09 -24.72 -0.32
CA ALA A 100 7.24 -23.54 -0.31
C ALA A 100 7.81 -22.48 -1.27
N ASP A 101 6.95 -21.93 -2.14
CA ASP A 101 7.31 -20.79 -3.00
C ASP A 101 7.77 -19.60 -2.13
N PRO A 102 9.03 -19.14 -2.23
CA PRO A 102 9.57 -18.06 -1.39
C PRO A 102 8.89 -16.71 -1.64
N ASN A 103 8.17 -16.57 -2.75
CA ASN A 103 7.42 -15.36 -3.09
C ASN A 103 5.95 -15.40 -2.66
N LYS A 104 5.47 -16.52 -2.10
CA LYS A 104 4.11 -16.61 -1.57
C LYS A 104 4.06 -16.13 -0.13
N ARG A 105 3.21 -15.14 0.12
CA ARG A 105 2.93 -14.61 1.45
C ARG A 105 1.82 -15.42 2.11
N LEU A 106 2.04 -15.78 3.36
CA LEU A 106 1.11 -16.54 4.18
C LEU A 106 0.60 -15.64 5.31
N PHE A 107 -0.64 -15.87 5.72
CA PHE A 107 -1.33 -15.08 6.73
C PHE A 107 -1.73 -16.00 7.86
N TYR A 108 -1.20 -15.76 9.05
CA TYR A 108 -1.46 -16.59 10.23
C TYR A 108 -2.29 -15.82 11.25
N ALA A 109 -3.55 -16.20 11.39
CA ALA A 109 -4.48 -15.62 12.35
C ALA A 109 -4.27 -16.20 13.76
N TYR A 110 -4.19 -15.31 14.74
CA TYR A 110 -4.07 -15.64 16.16
C TYR A 110 -5.16 -14.93 16.96
N GLY A 111 -5.78 -15.66 17.88
CA GLY A 111 -6.86 -15.19 18.74
C GLY A 111 -8.26 -15.46 18.17
N ASN A 112 -9.27 -14.86 18.79
CA ASN A 112 -10.68 -15.19 18.53
C ASN A 112 -11.34 -14.22 17.52
N ALA A 113 -12.43 -14.66 16.89
CA ALA A 113 -13.29 -13.89 16.00
C ALA A 113 -12.48 -13.16 14.90
N ALA A 114 -12.52 -11.81 14.85
CA ALA A 114 -11.77 -10.99 13.91
C ALA A 114 -10.24 -10.96 14.18
N SER A 115 -9.70 -11.97 14.86
CA SER A 115 -8.29 -12.18 15.22
C SER A 115 -7.65 -11.04 16.02
N LEU A 116 -6.91 -11.39 17.07
CA LEU A 116 -6.10 -10.41 17.77
C LEU A 116 -4.95 -9.91 16.90
N PHE A 117 -4.36 -10.81 16.11
CA PHE A 117 -3.28 -10.50 15.19
C PHE A 117 -3.29 -11.50 14.04
N VAL A 118 -3.13 -11.00 12.82
CA VAL A 118 -2.91 -11.79 11.61
C VAL A 118 -1.52 -11.47 11.11
N LEU A 119 -0.59 -12.40 11.32
CA LEU A 119 0.80 -12.23 10.94
C LEU A 119 0.96 -12.40 9.43
N MET A 120 1.50 -11.38 8.75
CA MET A 120 1.97 -11.50 7.36
C MET A 120 3.48 -11.79 7.32
N GLY A 121 4.26 -11.10 8.16
CA GLY A 121 5.71 -11.30 8.23
C GLY A 121 6.38 -10.61 9.40
N ALA A 122 7.61 -11.03 9.68
CA ALA A 122 8.51 -10.34 10.60
C ALA A 122 9.90 -10.25 10.00
N TYR A 123 10.63 -9.21 10.39
CA TYR A 123 11.86 -8.80 9.72
C TYR A 123 12.86 -8.29 10.75
N ARG A 124 14.12 -8.71 10.65
CA ARG A 124 15.21 -8.06 11.36
C ARG A 124 15.50 -6.71 10.69
N GLY A 125 15.28 -5.63 11.45
CA GLY A 125 15.46 -4.25 11.01
C GLY A 125 16.86 -3.68 11.29
N GLY A 126 17.72 -4.44 11.96
CA GLY A 126 19.09 -4.06 12.34
C GLY A 126 19.66 -4.99 13.41
N PRO A 127 20.82 -4.65 14.00
CA PRO A 127 21.47 -5.50 15.01
C PRO A 127 20.59 -5.79 16.25
N ARG A 128 19.71 -4.87 16.64
CA ARG A 128 18.87 -5.00 17.85
C ARG A 128 17.39 -4.74 17.63
N THR A 129 16.96 -4.58 16.38
CA THR A 129 15.60 -4.15 16.03
C THR A 129 14.92 -5.16 15.13
N PHE A 130 13.61 -5.34 15.34
CA PHE A 130 12.77 -6.19 14.52
C PHE A 130 11.43 -5.50 14.27
N ALA A 131 10.84 -5.72 13.11
CA ALA A 131 9.50 -5.28 12.77
C ALA A 131 8.61 -6.51 12.52
N VAL A 132 7.43 -6.55 13.14
CA VAL A 132 6.39 -7.54 12.87
C VAL A 132 5.23 -6.82 12.20
N VAL A 133 4.87 -7.27 11.00
CA VAL A 133 3.86 -6.65 10.13
C VAL A 133 2.67 -7.59 10.02
N GLY A 134 1.49 -7.04 10.26
CA GLY A 134 0.26 -7.81 10.24
C GLY A 134 -1.01 -6.96 10.20
N LEU A 135 -2.13 -7.65 10.24
CA LEU A 135 -3.45 -7.06 10.44
C LEU A 135 -3.95 -7.35 11.85
N ALA A 136 -4.85 -6.55 12.37
CA ALA A 136 -5.55 -6.84 13.61
C ALA A 136 -6.99 -6.32 13.56
N SER A 137 -7.86 -6.88 14.38
CA SER A 137 -9.24 -6.40 14.52
C SER A 137 -9.26 -4.89 14.84
N LYS A 138 -9.87 -4.10 13.96
CA LYS A 138 -10.07 -2.65 14.19
C LYS A 138 -10.91 -2.39 15.45
N PRO A 139 -12.05 -3.07 15.70
CA PRO A 139 -12.80 -2.91 16.95
C PRO A 139 -11.96 -3.16 18.21
N LEU A 140 -11.09 -4.19 18.22
CA LEU A 140 -10.20 -4.42 19.35
C LEU A 140 -9.22 -3.25 19.52
N HIS A 141 -8.69 -2.71 18.43
CA HIS A 141 -7.79 -1.55 18.49
C HIS A 141 -8.46 -0.28 19.01
N VAL A 142 -9.73 -0.07 18.69
CA VAL A 142 -10.52 1.08 19.16
C VAL A 142 -10.91 0.93 20.64
N TYR A 143 -11.46 -0.22 21.04
CA TYR A 143 -12.08 -0.38 22.35
C TYR A 143 -11.23 -1.19 23.35
N GLY A 144 -10.55 -2.23 22.88
CA GLY A 144 -9.74 -3.12 23.71
C GLY A 144 -8.35 -2.58 24.04
N ARG A 145 -7.80 -1.72 23.18
CA ARG A 145 -6.43 -1.16 23.30
C ARG A 145 -5.35 -2.23 23.47
N PRO A 146 -5.23 -3.17 22.52
CA PRO A 146 -4.22 -4.22 22.56
C PRO A 146 -2.81 -3.63 22.55
N TRP A 147 -1.90 -4.34 23.21
CA TRP A 147 -0.49 -4.01 23.31
C TRP A 147 0.36 -5.27 23.18
N TYR A 148 1.67 -5.08 22.99
CA TYR A 148 2.56 -6.15 22.57
C TYR A 148 3.84 -6.18 23.42
N LYS A 149 4.42 -7.38 23.57
CA LYS A 149 5.78 -7.59 24.08
C LYS A 149 6.55 -8.52 23.16
N CYS A 150 7.84 -8.26 23.01
CA CYS A 150 8.72 -9.11 22.23
C CYS A 150 9.69 -9.84 23.17
N GLU A 151 9.93 -11.11 22.86
CA GLU A 151 10.83 -11.98 23.60
C GLU A 151 11.71 -12.72 22.58
N TRP A 152 13.02 -12.63 22.74
CA TRP A 152 13.97 -13.44 21.98
C TRP A 152 14.35 -14.66 22.80
N ILE A 153 14.27 -15.84 22.19
CA ILE A 153 14.64 -17.12 22.79
C ILE A 153 15.82 -17.67 21.99
N SER A 154 17.01 -17.72 22.60
CA SER A 154 18.20 -18.29 21.96
C SER A 154 18.02 -19.79 21.71
N SER A 155 18.58 -20.31 20.61
CA SER A 155 18.61 -21.75 20.30
C SER A 155 19.25 -22.59 21.40
N ASN A 156 20.18 -21.99 22.16
CA ASN A 156 20.88 -22.66 23.25
C ASN A 156 20.03 -22.77 24.53
N GLY A 157 18.80 -22.24 24.53
CA GLY A 157 17.76 -22.47 25.55
C GLY A 157 17.95 -21.77 26.90
N SER A 158 19.12 -21.18 27.15
CA SER A 158 19.50 -20.63 28.46
C SER A 158 19.26 -19.12 28.63
N ALA A 159 19.08 -18.36 27.54
CA ALA A 159 18.88 -16.91 27.59
C ALA A 159 17.56 -16.48 26.90
N SER A 160 16.75 -15.72 27.63
CA SER A 160 15.55 -15.07 27.12
C SER A 160 15.66 -13.56 27.32
N LEU A 161 15.76 -12.81 26.22
CA LEU A 161 15.80 -11.35 26.26
C LEU A 161 14.41 -10.79 25.98
N ARG A 162 14.02 -9.74 26.69
CA ARG A 162 12.71 -9.09 26.52
C ARG A 162 12.89 -7.66 26.08
N ALA A 163 12.00 -7.23 25.18
CA ALA A 163 11.98 -5.89 24.65
C ALA A 163 10.57 -5.28 24.78
N LYS A 164 10.53 -3.96 25.00
CA LYS A 164 9.30 -3.18 24.86
C LYS A 164 8.98 -3.10 23.37
N ALA A 165 7.73 -3.41 23.04
CA ALA A 165 7.24 -3.24 21.68
C ALA A 165 6.62 -1.85 21.51
N TYR A 166 6.86 -1.22 20.37
CA TYR A 166 6.15 -0.03 19.92
C TYR A 166 5.19 -0.38 18.81
N LYS A 167 3.92 0.01 18.96
CA LYS A 167 2.83 -0.32 18.03
C LYS A 167 2.52 0.90 17.17
N MET A 168 2.48 0.72 15.86
CA MET A 168 2.09 1.73 14.88
C MET A 168 0.89 1.26 14.07
N LEU A 169 -0.02 2.18 13.76
CA LEU A 169 -1.18 1.96 12.90
C LEU A 169 -1.04 2.85 11.65
N PRO A 170 -0.29 2.39 10.62
CA PRO A 170 0.07 3.23 9.48
C PRO A 170 -1.08 3.51 8.51
N ASP A 171 -2.24 2.87 8.72
CA ASP A 171 -3.42 3.05 7.88
C ASP A 171 -4.29 4.23 8.32
N TRP A 172 -3.89 5.01 9.32
CA TRP A 172 -4.59 6.21 9.81
C TRP A 172 -6.09 6.04 10.04
N GLY A 173 -6.52 4.83 10.41
CA GLY A 173 -7.93 4.53 10.67
C GLY A 173 -8.76 4.19 9.43
N TYR A 174 -8.16 4.13 8.23
CA TYR A 174 -8.82 3.69 7.00
C TYR A 174 -9.19 2.20 7.01
N GLY A 175 -8.60 1.39 7.90
CA GLY A 175 -8.93 -0.03 8.04
C GLY A 175 -10.44 -0.29 8.14
N ARG A 176 -10.88 -1.47 7.69
CA ARG A 176 -12.30 -1.90 7.74
C ARG A 176 -12.52 -2.79 8.96
N VAL A 177 -12.81 -4.08 8.78
CA VAL A 177 -12.82 -5.06 9.88
C VAL A 177 -11.40 -5.17 10.48
N TYR A 178 -10.40 -5.13 9.60
CA TYR A 178 -8.99 -5.18 9.94
C TYR A 178 -8.31 -3.83 9.74
N THR A 179 -7.41 -3.49 10.67
CA THR A 179 -6.45 -2.38 10.61
C THR A 179 -5.04 -2.93 10.51
N VAL A 180 -4.14 -2.19 9.85
CA VAL A 180 -2.73 -2.56 9.74
C VAL A 180 -2.01 -2.26 11.04
N VAL A 181 -1.17 -3.19 11.48
CA VAL A 181 -0.35 -3.06 12.68
C VAL A 181 1.11 -3.36 12.33
N VAL A 182 1.99 -2.41 12.64
CA VAL A 182 3.43 -2.64 12.65
C VAL A 182 3.91 -2.60 14.10
N VAL A 183 4.52 -3.69 14.55
CA VAL A 183 5.09 -3.83 15.89
C VAL A 183 6.60 -3.79 15.79
N ASN A 184 7.21 -2.72 16.28
CA ASN A 184 8.66 -2.57 16.35
C ASN A 184 9.18 -3.05 17.72
N CYS A 185 10.05 -4.06 17.70
CA CYS A 185 10.75 -4.60 18.86
C CYS A 185 12.17 -4.06 18.88
N THR A 186 12.57 -3.36 19.95
CA THR A 186 13.95 -2.88 20.13
C THR A 186 14.54 -3.47 21.41
N PHE A 187 15.56 -4.31 21.26
CA PHE A 187 16.30 -4.92 22.36
C PHE A 187 17.41 -3.97 22.87
N ALA A 188 17.84 -4.15 24.11
CA ALA A 188 18.93 -3.37 24.70
C ALA A 188 20.26 -3.64 23.98
N GLU A 189 20.52 -4.91 23.69
CA GLU A 189 21.69 -5.45 22.98
C GLU A 189 21.25 -6.29 21.77
N ASN A 190 22.20 -6.74 20.94
CA ASN A 190 21.89 -7.67 19.85
C ASN A 190 21.56 -9.04 20.44
N PRO A 191 20.32 -9.55 20.29
CA PRO A 191 19.94 -10.77 20.96
C PRO A 191 20.49 -12.05 20.31
N ASN A 192 21.13 -11.95 19.15
CA ASN A 192 21.77 -13.05 18.41
C ASN A 192 23.22 -12.69 18.02
N GLU A 193 23.95 -12.02 18.92
CA GLU A 193 25.33 -11.58 18.67
C GLU A 193 26.30 -12.75 18.49
N ASP A 194 26.08 -13.85 19.22
CA ASP A 194 26.84 -15.10 19.12
C ASP A 194 26.51 -15.91 17.85
N ASN A 195 25.53 -15.46 17.06
CA ASN A 195 25.04 -16.11 15.85
C ASN A 195 24.59 -17.56 16.09
N ALA A 196 24.20 -17.91 17.32
CA ALA A 196 23.69 -19.24 17.67
C ALA A 196 22.28 -19.51 17.11
N GLY A 197 21.63 -18.47 16.56
CA GLY A 197 20.25 -18.53 16.11
C GLY A 197 19.27 -18.42 17.26
N GLY A 198 17.99 -18.36 16.91
CA GLY A 198 16.93 -18.25 17.90
C GLY A 198 15.61 -17.82 17.30
N LYS A 199 14.67 -17.52 18.19
CA LYS A 199 13.27 -17.24 17.85
C LYS A 199 12.84 -15.91 18.42
N LEU A 200 12.28 -15.06 17.57
CA LEU A 200 11.49 -13.92 18.01
C LEU A 200 10.07 -14.39 18.29
N VAL A 201 9.62 -14.19 19.53
CA VAL A 201 8.28 -14.50 19.99
C VAL A 201 7.54 -13.21 20.29
N LEU A 202 6.33 -13.09 19.76
CA LEU A 202 5.42 -11.99 20.04
C LEU A 202 4.37 -12.43 21.06
N ARG A 203 4.14 -11.59 22.07
CA ARG A 203 3.03 -11.71 23.02
C ARG A 203 2.05 -10.58 22.73
N ALA A 204 0.89 -10.91 22.18
CA ALA A 204 -0.17 -9.97 21.86
C ALA A 204 -1.25 -10.01 22.94
N TYR A 205 -1.50 -8.89 23.61
CA TYR A 205 -2.46 -8.78 24.70
C TYR A 205 -3.76 -8.16 24.21
N TYR A 206 -4.91 -8.67 24.67
CA TYR A 206 -6.24 -8.21 24.22
C TYR A 206 -6.62 -6.81 24.73
N GLY A 207 -5.97 -6.34 25.80
CA GLY A 207 -6.19 -5.01 26.36
C GLY A 207 -5.30 -4.74 27.56
N GLU A 208 -5.62 -3.71 28.35
CA GLU A 208 -4.77 -3.25 29.47
C GLU A 208 -4.46 -4.35 30.50
N SER A 209 -5.38 -5.30 30.69
CA SER A 209 -5.14 -6.46 31.56
C SER A 209 -4.11 -7.43 30.95
N PRO A 210 -3.02 -7.77 31.66
CA PRO A 210 -2.02 -8.71 31.16
C PRO A 210 -2.44 -10.18 31.24
N ARG A 211 -3.68 -10.48 31.67
CA ARG A 211 -4.12 -11.86 31.96
C ARG A 211 -4.36 -12.71 30.71
N LYS A 212 -4.81 -12.09 29.61
CA LYS A 212 -5.14 -12.78 28.36
C LYS A 212 -4.25 -12.29 27.24
N PHE A 213 -3.50 -13.21 26.64
CA PHE A 213 -2.64 -12.92 25.50
C PHE A 213 -2.47 -14.14 24.61
N GLU A 214 -2.19 -13.89 23.33
CA GLU A 214 -1.67 -14.87 22.39
C GLU A 214 -0.14 -14.84 22.41
N LYS A 215 0.50 -16.01 22.36
CA LYS A 215 1.96 -16.15 22.26
C LYS A 215 2.30 -16.99 21.05
N PHE A 216 3.07 -16.43 20.13
CA PHE A 216 3.46 -17.12 18.90
C PHE A 216 4.83 -16.67 18.41
N THR A 217 5.53 -17.58 17.73
CA THR A 217 6.81 -17.28 17.06
C THR A 217 6.52 -16.52 15.78
N VAL A 218 7.24 -15.42 15.56
CA VAL A 218 7.06 -14.55 14.38
C VAL A 218 8.26 -14.57 13.44
N LEU A 219 9.45 -14.89 13.94
CA LEU A 219 10.69 -15.02 13.17
C LEU A 219 11.56 -16.11 13.82
N GLU A 220 12.27 -16.87 12.99
CA GLU A 220 13.32 -17.78 13.41
C GLU A 220 14.59 -17.49 12.61
N GLU A 221 15.72 -17.31 13.29
CA GLU A 221 17.04 -17.18 12.68
C GLU A 221 17.81 -18.47 12.88
N GLN A 222 18.36 -19.00 11.79
CA GLN A 222 19.19 -20.20 11.85
C GLN A 222 20.57 -19.86 12.40
N PRO A 223 21.27 -20.81 13.06
CA PRO A 223 22.66 -20.63 13.44
C PRO A 223 23.51 -20.21 12.22
N GLY A 224 24.36 -19.20 12.39
CA GLY A 224 25.23 -18.68 11.33
C GLY A 224 24.56 -17.73 10.31
N SER A 225 23.24 -17.55 10.37
CA SER A 225 22.49 -16.73 9.39
C SER A 225 22.54 -15.22 9.62
N TYR A 226 22.86 -14.78 10.84
CA TYR A 226 22.96 -13.35 11.14
C TYR A 226 24.26 -12.79 10.56
N ASN A 227 24.14 -11.69 9.80
CA ASN A 227 25.27 -10.95 9.28
C ASN A 227 25.03 -9.45 9.45
N GLU A 228 25.83 -8.80 10.29
CA GLU A 228 25.69 -7.38 10.59
C GLU A 228 25.96 -6.48 9.37
N SER A 229 26.79 -6.92 8.42
CA SER A 229 27.10 -6.11 7.22
C SER A 229 25.86 -5.82 6.37
N ASN A 230 24.82 -6.66 6.47
CA ASN A 230 23.56 -6.48 5.74
C ASN A 230 22.78 -5.23 6.16
N TYR A 231 23.13 -4.59 7.28
CA TYR A 231 22.48 -3.40 7.81
C TYR A 231 23.29 -2.13 7.60
N ARG A 232 24.32 -2.18 6.76
CA ARG A 232 25.23 -1.06 6.46
C ARG A 232 25.47 -0.97 4.95
N PRO A 233 25.74 0.23 4.40
CA PRO A 233 26.14 0.36 3.00
C PRO A 233 27.51 -0.30 2.75
N PRO A 234 27.83 -0.68 1.50
CA PRO A 234 27.05 -0.45 0.28
C PRO A 234 25.86 -1.41 0.15
N TYR A 235 24.70 -0.86 -0.24
CA TYR A 235 23.51 -1.66 -0.51
C TYR A 235 23.53 -2.23 -1.93
N GLN A 236 22.79 -3.32 -2.12
CA GLN A 236 22.68 -4.02 -3.40
C GLN A 236 22.16 -3.10 -4.50
N TYR A 237 21.14 -2.30 -4.20
CA TYR A 237 20.48 -1.40 -5.13
C TYR A 237 20.72 0.06 -4.74
N GLU A 238 20.62 0.94 -5.73
CA GLU A 238 20.49 2.38 -5.51
C GLU A 238 19.02 2.74 -5.28
N TYR A 239 18.14 2.19 -6.12
CA TYR A 239 16.71 2.46 -6.11
C TYR A 239 15.89 1.18 -5.99
N LEU A 240 14.85 1.22 -5.17
CA LEU A 240 13.88 0.15 -5.02
C LEU A 240 12.49 0.70 -5.31
N TYR A 241 11.68 -0.04 -6.07
CA TYR A 241 10.25 0.21 -6.16
C TYR A 241 9.49 -0.76 -5.26
N CYS A 242 8.61 -0.22 -4.41
CA CYS A 242 7.65 -0.98 -3.63
C CYS A 242 6.23 -0.58 -4.04
N GLY A 243 5.58 -1.42 -4.84
CA GLY A 243 4.21 -1.18 -5.31
C GLY A 243 3.13 -1.59 -4.31
N SER A 244 1.99 -0.90 -4.39
CA SER A 244 0.73 -1.31 -3.76
C SER A 244 0.21 -2.63 -4.38
N SER A 245 -0.87 -3.17 -3.79
CA SER A 245 -1.53 -4.39 -4.27
C SER A 245 -1.98 -4.28 -5.74
N LEU A 246 -1.59 -5.24 -6.57
CA LEU A 246 -2.06 -5.40 -7.95
C LEU A 246 -3.32 -6.26 -7.97
N TYR A 247 -4.44 -5.69 -8.41
CA TYR A 247 -5.75 -6.35 -8.42
C TYR A 247 -6.56 -5.96 -9.67
N GLY A 248 -7.65 -6.68 -9.92
CA GLY A 248 -8.54 -6.42 -11.06
C GLY A 248 -7.94 -6.83 -12.40
N SER A 249 -8.52 -6.34 -13.50
CA SER A 249 -8.11 -6.73 -14.86
C SER A 249 -7.03 -5.81 -15.40
N LEU A 250 -5.77 -6.04 -15.00
CA LEU A 250 -4.63 -5.25 -15.46
C LEU A 250 -4.29 -5.54 -16.94
N SER A 251 -3.90 -4.50 -17.67
CA SER A 251 -3.46 -4.58 -19.06
C SER A 251 -1.97 -4.95 -19.13
N ALA A 252 -1.66 -6.08 -19.75
CA ALA A 252 -0.28 -6.54 -19.95
C ALA A 252 0.56 -5.53 -20.75
N ALA A 253 -0.05 -4.86 -21.73
CA ALA A 253 0.62 -3.84 -22.53
C ALA A 253 1.02 -2.62 -21.69
N ARG A 254 0.14 -2.18 -20.78
CA ARG A 254 0.39 -1.05 -19.87
C ARG A 254 1.43 -1.39 -18.79
N ILE A 255 1.39 -2.61 -18.25
CA ILE A 255 2.41 -3.08 -17.31
C ILE A 255 3.79 -3.18 -17.99
N ARG A 256 3.84 -3.67 -19.23
CA ARG A 256 5.09 -3.76 -20.02
C ARG A 256 5.74 -2.40 -20.20
N GLU A 257 5.01 -1.41 -20.71
CA GLU A 257 5.57 -0.06 -20.93
C GLU A 257 5.96 0.62 -19.61
N TRP A 258 5.19 0.43 -18.53
CA TRP A 258 5.52 0.98 -17.22
C TRP A 258 6.82 0.39 -16.69
N MET A 259 6.98 -0.94 -16.79
CA MET A 259 8.19 -1.63 -16.32
C MET A 259 9.41 -1.22 -17.14
N ALA A 260 9.29 -1.18 -18.47
CA ALA A 260 10.38 -0.77 -19.35
C ALA A 260 10.80 0.68 -19.08
N TYR A 261 9.83 1.59 -18.91
CA TYR A 261 10.10 2.99 -18.57
C TYR A 261 10.89 3.10 -17.28
N HIS A 262 10.41 2.47 -16.21
CA HIS A 262 11.03 2.66 -14.90
C HIS A 262 12.35 1.91 -14.76
N ALA A 263 12.53 0.76 -15.42
CA ALA A 263 13.84 0.10 -15.48
C ALA A 263 14.89 0.99 -16.17
N TRP A 264 14.52 1.69 -17.25
CA TRP A 264 15.39 2.70 -17.87
C TRP A 264 15.65 3.89 -16.95
N PHE A 265 14.58 4.42 -16.33
CA PHE A 265 14.62 5.61 -15.49
C PHE A 265 15.49 5.44 -14.23
N PHE A 266 15.34 4.33 -13.52
CA PHE A 266 16.12 4.02 -12.31
C PHE A 266 17.49 3.40 -12.64
N GLY A 267 17.70 2.91 -13.85
CA GLY A 267 18.98 2.37 -14.27
C GLY A 267 19.32 1.00 -13.64
N PRO A 268 20.55 0.49 -13.87
CA PRO A 268 20.92 -0.91 -13.65
C PRO A 268 21.00 -1.35 -12.19
N LYS A 269 21.13 -0.42 -11.24
CA LYS A 269 21.11 -0.73 -9.80
C LYS A 269 19.72 -0.54 -9.21
N SER A 270 18.69 -1.01 -9.90
CA SER A 270 17.30 -0.92 -9.45
C SER A 270 16.65 -2.28 -9.27
N HIS A 271 15.62 -2.35 -8.42
CA HIS A 271 14.80 -3.55 -8.27
C HIS A 271 13.33 -3.19 -8.03
N PHE A 272 12.43 -4.02 -8.56
CA PHE A 272 11.00 -3.77 -8.58
C PHE A 272 10.24 -4.88 -7.87
N VAL A 273 9.49 -4.53 -6.82
CA VAL A 273 8.70 -5.49 -6.05
C VAL A 273 7.22 -5.27 -6.32
N PHE A 274 6.61 -6.23 -7.01
CA PHE A 274 5.19 -6.28 -7.29
C PHE A 274 4.48 -7.22 -6.32
N HIS A 275 3.23 -6.90 -5.97
CA HIS A 275 2.42 -7.70 -5.06
C HIS A 275 1.12 -8.10 -5.73
N ASP A 276 1.00 -9.37 -6.12
CA ASP A 276 -0.17 -9.92 -6.79
C ASP A 276 -1.29 -10.22 -5.78
N ALA A 277 -2.33 -9.38 -5.78
CA ALA A 277 -3.57 -9.59 -5.06
C ALA A 277 -4.69 -10.15 -5.97
N GLY A 278 -4.30 -10.84 -7.06
CA GLY A 278 -5.21 -11.41 -8.07
C GLY A 278 -5.29 -10.59 -9.36
N GLY A 279 -4.44 -9.56 -9.51
CA GLY A 279 -4.38 -8.73 -10.71
C GLY A 279 -3.36 -9.17 -11.77
N VAL A 280 -2.42 -10.05 -11.40
CA VAL A 280 -1.41 -10.56 -12.32
C VAL A 280 -1.97 -11.76 -13.09
N SER A 281 -2.69 -11.46 -14.19
CA SER A 281 -3.13 -12.48 -15.15
C SER A 281 -1.93 -13.15 -15.85
N PRO A 282 -2.10 -14.30 -16.55
CA PRO A 282 -1.01 -14.93 -17.30
C PRO A 282 -0.34 -13.99 -18.32
N ALA A 283 -1.11 -13.11 -18.98
CA ALA A 283 -0.55 -12.13 -19.90
C ALA A 283 0.28 -11.06 -19.18
N VAL A 284 -0.17 -10.58 -18.01
CA VAL A 284 0.60 -9.64 -17.18
C VAL A 284 1.86 -10.31 -16.64
N ARG A 285 1.76 -11.57 -16.22
CA ARG A 285 2.89 -12.38 -15.81
C ARG A 285 3.91 -12.49 -16.95
N ALA A 286 3.47 -12.79 -18.16
CA ALA A 286 4.34 -12.86 -19.34
C ALA A 286 5.05 -11.53 -19.66
N ALA A 287 4.42 -10.39 -19.36
CA ALA A 287 5.06 -9.08 -19.50
C ALA A 287 6.16 -8.82 -18.45
N LEU A 288 5.99 -9.33 -17.22
CA LEU A 288 6.93 -9.14 -16.11
C LEU A 288 8.04 -10.20 -16.06
N GLU A 289 7.75 -11.43 -16.50
CA GLU A 289 8.65 -12.57 -16.32
C GLU A 289 10.05 -12.38 -16.92
N PRO A 290 10.26 -11.76 -18.10
CA PRO A 290 11.59 -11.46 -18.60
C PRO A 290 12.42 -10.60 -17.63
N TRP A 291 11.80 -9.64 -16.96
CA TRP A 291 12.43 -8.80 -15.95
C TRP A 291 12.73 -9.57 -14.66
N VAL A 292 11.83 -10.48 -14.26
CA VAL A 292 12.04 -11.37 -13.11
C VAL A 292 13.25 -12.26 -13.34
N ARG A 293 13.34 -12.94 -14.50
CA ARG A 293 14.48 -13.80 -14.86
C ARG A 293 15.79 -13.03 -14.95
N ALA A 294 15.75 -11.78 -15.39
CA ALA A 294 16.91 -10.90 -15.43
C ALA A 294 17.32 -10.35 -14.04
N GLY A 295 16.56 -10.64 -12.97
CA GLY A 295 16.85 -10.18 -11.61
C GLY A 295 16.40 -8.75 -11.30
N TRP A 296 15.66 -8.12 -12.21
CA TRP A 296 15.17 -6.74 -12.05
C TRP A 296 13.89 -6.68 -11.23
N ALA A 297 13.07 -7.73 -11.24
CA ALA A 297 11.77 -7.72 -10.58
C ALA A 297 11.52 -8.96 -9.72
N THR A 298 10.68 -8.79 -8.71
CA THR A 298 10.10 -9.87 -7.90
C THR A 298 8.59 -9.70 -7.87
N ILE A 299 7.85 -10.80 -8.01
CA ILE A 299 6.38 -10.82 -7.88
C ILE A 299 6.04 -11.62 -6.63
N GLN A 300 5.46 -10.96 -5.64
CA GLN A 300 4.99 -11.57 -4.39
C GLN A 300 3.52 -11.96 -4.53
N ASP A 301 3.20 -13.24 -4.36
CA ASP A 301 1.80 -13.69 -4.28
C ASP A 301 1.24 -13.35 -2.90
N ILE A 302 0.28 -12.43 -2.87
CA ILE A 302 -0.40 -11.99 -1.65
C ILE A 302 -1.88 -12.32 -1.67
N ARG A 303 -2.38 -13.17 -2.58
CA ARG A 303 -3.82 -13.43 -2.79
C ARG A 303 -4.54 -13.88 -1.51
N GLY A 304 -3.84 -14.54 -0.59
CA GLY A 304 -4.37 -14.93 0.72
C GLY A 304 -4.85 -13.76 1.58
N GLN A 305 -4.43 -12.52 1.30
CA GLN A 305 -4.90 -11.31 1.99
C GLN A 305 -6.42 -11.12 1.88
N ALA A 306 -7.05 -11.67 0.84
CA ALA A 306 -8.48 -11.49 0.57
C ALA A 306 -9.40 -12.06 1.68
N GLU A 307 -8.89 -12.94 2.53
CA GLU A 307 -9.60 -13.43 3.71
C GLU A 307 -9.80 -12.33 4.78
N PHE A 308 -8.96 -11.29 4.77
CA PHE A 308 -8.92 -10.26 5.80
C PHE A 308 -9.38 -8.91 5.25
N ASP A 309 -10.61 -8.53 5.60
CA ASP A 309 -11.23 -7.29 5.12
C ASP A 309 -10.60 -6.02 5.70
N GLY A 310 -9.58 -5.48 5.02
CA GLY A 310 -8.95 -4.20 5.30
C GLY A 310 -9.09 -3.20 4.15
N TYR A 311 -8.41 -2.06 4.23
CA TYR A 311 -8.56 -0.98 3.24
C TYR A 311 -7.87 -1.30 1.91
N TYR A 312 -8.61 -1.17 0.80
CA TYR A 312 -8.08 -1.17 -0.58
C TYR A 312 -7.08 -2.31 -0.85
N TYR A 313 -7.56 -3.56 -0.77
CA TYR A 313 -6.75 -4.79 -0.91
C TYR A 313 -5.53 -4.82 0.02
N ASN A 314 -5.72 -4.33 1.26
CA ASN A 314 -4.70 -4.26 2.30
C ASN A 314 -3.43 -3.50 1.88
N GLN A 315 -3.54 -2.46 1.02
CA GLN A 315 -2.37 -1.75 0.49
C GLN A 315 -1.39 -1.23 1.57
N PHE A 316 -1.92 -0.76 2.71
CA PHE A 316 -1.08 -0.31 3.83
C PHE A 316 -0.27 -1.46 4.46
N LEU A 317 -0.81 -2.68 4.47
CA LEU A 317 -0.09 -3.86 4.93
C LEU A 317 1.06 -4.17 3.97
N VAL A 318 0.76 -4.15 2.68
CA VAL A 318 1.66 -4.52 1.59
C VAL A 318 2.86 -3.58 1.50
N VAL A 319 2.64 -2.26 1.57
CA VAL A 319 3.76 -1.30 1.55
C VAL A 319 4.66 -1.43 2.78
N ASN A 320 4.12 -1.83 3.94
CA ASN A 320 4.93 -2.08 5.14
C ASN A 320 5.65 -3.43 5.09
N ASP A 321 5.06 -4.45 4.46
CA ASP A 321 5.74 -5.70 4.17
C ASP A 321 6.99 -5.46 3.30
N CYS A 322 6.81 -4.72 2.21
CA CYS A 322 7.90 -4.35 1.31
C CYS A 322 8.96 -3.50 2.00
N LEU A 323 8.55 -2.46 2.73
CA LEU A 323 9.46 -1.59 3.50
C LEU A 323 10.40 -2.41 4.39
N HIS A 324 9.85 -3.32 5.18
CA HIS A 324 10.63 -4.03 6.18
C HIS A 324 11.42 -5.20 5.62
N ARG A 325 10.91 -5.85 4.56
CA ARG A 325 11.65 -6.89 3.84
C ARG A 325 12.89 -6.34 3.14
N TYR A 326 12.79 -5.14 2.56
CA TYR A 326 13.85 -4.53 1.76
C TYR A 326 14.48 -3.30 2.41
N ARG A 327 14.32 -3.14 3.74
CA ARG A 327 14.71 -1.95 4.50
C ARG A 327 16.15 -1.49 4.27
N HIS A 328 17.05 -2.45 4.03
CA HIS A 328 18.48 -2.25 3.82
C HIS A 328 18.95 -2.80 2.46
N ALA A 329 18.04 -2.90 1.48
CA ALA A 329 18.38 -3.38 0.14
C ALA A 329 18.78 -2.24 -0.82
N ALA A 330 18.35 -1.00 -0.55
CA ALA A 330 18.58 0.15 -1.41
C ALA A 330 18.85 1.46 -0.65
N ASN A 331 19.45 2.45 -1.32
CA ASN A 331 19.59 3.80 -0.78
C ASN A 331 18.23 4.53 -0.71
N TRP A 332 17.43 4.43 -1.77
CA TRP A 332 16.10 5.03 -1.86
C TRP A 332 15.03 4.02 -2.26
N THR A 333 13.88 4.06 -1.59
CA THR A 333 12.69 3.27 -1.92
C THR A 333 11.56 4.19 -2.37
N PHE A 334 11.01 3.94 -3.54
CA PHE A 334 9.92 4.68 -4.17
C PHE A 334 8.60 3.94 -4.00
N TYR A 335 7.55 4.71 -3.69
CA TYR A 335 6.17 4.23 -3.54
C TYR A 335 5.27 5.03 -4.47
N PHE A 336 4.81 4.37 -5.53
CA PHE A 336 3.91 4.92 -6.56
C PHE A 336 3.18 3.78 -7.28
N ASP A 337 2.15 4.12 -8.05
CA ASP A 337 1.24 3.15 -8.66
C ASP A 337 1.68 2.82 -10.10
N VAL A 338 1.17 1.71 -10.63
CA VAL A 338 1.53 1.19 -11.97
C VAL A 338 0.87 1.93 -13.14
N ASP A 339 0.11 2.99 -12.87
CA ASP A 339 -0.40 3.97 -13.83
C ASP A 339 0.27 5.34 -13.70
N GLU A 340 1.39 5.40 -12.97
CA GLU A 340 2.14 6.64 -12.70
C GLU A 340 3.57 6.55 -13.22
N TYR A 341 4.05 7.63 -13.84
CA TYR A 341 5.37 7.72 -14.46
C TYR A 341 6.20 8.84 -13.85
N ILE A 342 7.25 8.49 -13.12
CA ILE A 342 8.16 9.46 -12.51
C ILE A 342 8.93 10.20 -13.61
N TYR A 343 8.99 11.52 -13.55
CA TYR A 343 9.59 12.36 -14.59
C TYR A 343 10.44 13.47 -13.99
N LEU A 344 11.57 13.75 -14.65
CA LEU A 344 12.51 14.82 -14.28
C LEU A 344 12.43 15.97 -15.29
N PRO A 345 12.06 17.19 -14.86
CA PRO A 345 12.11 18.38 -15.71
C PRO A 345 13.54 18.83 -16.01
N ASP A 346 13.68 19.67 -17.02
CA ASP A 346 14.89 20.43 -17.36
C ASP A 346 16.15 19.58 -17.63
N GLY A 347 15.98 18.33 -18.07
CA GLY A 347 17.09 17.44 -18.44
C GLY A 347 17.94 16.95 -17.26
N ARG A 348 17.44 17.06 -16.02
CA ARG A 348 18.10 16.54 -14.82
C ARG A 348 18.22 15.02 -14.84
N THR A 349 19.22 14.50 -14.12
CA THR A 349 19.36 13.06 -13.85
C THR A 349 18.80 12.71 -12.48
N LEU A 350 18.39 11.46 -12.28
CA LEU A 350 17.85 11.02 -11.00
C LEU A 350 18.92 11.13 -9.90
N GLU A 351 20.16 10.79 -10.22
CA GLU A 351 21.32 10.88 -9.33
C GLU A 351 21.48 12.30 -8.79
N SER A 352 21.40 13.32 -9.68
CA SER A 352 21.53 14.72 -9.27
C SER A 352 20.41 15.17 -8.32
N VAL A 353 19.19 14.65 -8.50
CA VAL A 353 18.06 14.95 -7.61
C VAL A 353 18.22 14.23 -6.26
N MET A 354 18.71 12.99 -6.28
CA MET A 354 18.93 12.22 -5.04
C MET A 354 20.09 12.77 -4.22
N GLU A 355 21.14 13.29 -4.87
CA GLU A 355 22.22 14.02 -4.23
C GLU A 355 21.71 15.33 -3.61
N GLU A 356 20.91 16.12 -4.35
CA GLU A 356 20.28 17.34 -3.83
C GLU A 356 19.39 17.05 -2.60
N PHE A 357 18.79 15.85 -2.53
CA PHE A 357 17.86 15.46 -1.47
C PHE A 357 18.48 14.58 -0.37
N SER A 358 19.79 14.34 -0.37
CA SER A 358 20.46 13.36 0.51
C SER A 358 20.27 13.63 2.01
N ASP A 359 20.11 14.90 2.39
CA ASP A 359 19.90 15.35 3.77
C ASP A 359 18.49 15.06 4.29
N TYR A 360 17.57 14.65 3.41
CA TYR A 360 16.21 14.30 3.75
C TYR A 360 16.04 12.79 3.81
N THR A 361 15.23 12.33 4.77
CA THR A 361 14.85 10.92 4.82
C THR A 361 13.74 10.59 3.84
N GLN A 362 12.87 11.56 3.54
CA GLN A 362 11.74 11.37 2.64
C GLN A 362 11.54 12.64 1.82
N PHE A 363 11.09 12.48 0.57
CA PHE A 363 10.52 13.58 -0.21
C PHE A 363 9.25 13.14 -0.93
N THR A 364 8.26 14.03 -1.00
CA THR A 364 7.05 13.79 -1.80
C THR A 364 7.22 14.28 -3.23
N ILE A 365 6.55 13.66 -4.18
CA ILE A 365 6.56 13.92 -5.62
C ILE A 365 5.16 14.39 -6.01
N GLU A 366 5.07 15.50 -6.75
CA GLU A 366 3.80 16.09 -7.15
C GLU A 366 3.25 15.48 -8.45
N GLN A 367 1.92 15.43 -8.54
CA GLN A 367 1.17 14.84 -9.63
C GLN A 367 0.92 15.79 -10.80
N ASN A 368 1.14 15.26 -12.00
CA ASN A 368 0.62 15.75 -13.28
C ASN A 368 -0.48 14.79 -13.80
N PRO A 369 -1.77 15.04 -13.52
CA PRO A 369 -2.87 14.23 -14.03
C PRO A 369 -2.94 14.35 -15.54
N MET A 370 -2.93 13.20 -16.20
CA MET A 370 -3.15 13.06 -17.62
C MET A 370 -4.58 12.57 -17.87
N SER A 371 -5.15 12.97 -18.99
CA SER A 371 -6.36 12.32 -19.49
C SER A 371 -6.06 10.85 -19.79
N SER A 372 -7.02 9.98 -19.49
CA SER A 372 -6.97 8.56 -19.83
C SER A 372 -7.86 8.19 -21.02
N VAL A 373 -8.30 9.20 -21.78
CA VAL A 373 -9.19 9.02 -22.96
C VAL A 373 -8.80 9.87 -24.16
N LEU A 374 -8.26 11.08 -23.92
CA LEU A 374 -8.04 12.09 -24.96
C LEU A 374 -6.76 11.78 -25.76
N CYS A 375 -6.93 11.67 -27.07
CA CYS A 375 -5.85 11.50 -28.04
C CYS A 375 -6.02 12.48 -29.20
N LEU A 376 -4.99 12.62 -30.04
CA LEU A 376 -5.08 13.46 -31.23
C LEU A 376 -5.68 12.70 -32.41
N ASN A 377 -6.50 13.35 -33.22
CA ASN A 377 -6.88 12.85 -34.53
C ASN A 377 -5.78 13.20 -35.54
N ASP A 378 -4.68 12.43 -35.50
CA ASP A 378 -3.48 12.66 -36.32
C ASP A 378 -3.25 11.42 -37.20
N SER A 379 -3.58 11.55 -38.49
CA SER A 379 -3.50 10.44 -39.46
C SER A 379 -2.07 9.99 -39.76
N SER A 380 -1.05 10.75 -39.35
CA SER A 380 0.35 10.34 -39.48
C SER A 380 0.78 9.30 -38.44
N ARG A 381 -0.01 9.14 -37.36
CA ARG A 381 0.32 8.27 -36.23
C ARG A 381 -0.23 6.88 -36.42
N ASN A 382 0.52 5.90 -35.96
CA ASN A 382 0.07 4.52 -35.92
C ASN A 382 -0.18 4.10 -34.46
N TYR A 383 -1.37 4.42 -33.95
CA TYR A 383 -1.73 4.15 -32.56
C TYR A 383 -1.60 2.68 -32.15
N SER A 384 -1.76 1.74 -33.08
CA SER A 384 -1.58 0.31 -32.79
C SER A 384 -0.14 -0.05 -32.37
N ARG A 385 0.86 0.75 -32.77
CA ARG A 385 2.28 0.55 -32.46
C ARG A 385 2.80 1.43 -31.32
N GLU A 386 1.94 2.29 -30.79
CA GLU A 386 2.27 3.24 -29.74
C GLU A 386 1.87 2.72 -28.35
N TRP A 387 2.66 3.07 -27.36
CA TRP A 387 2.41 2.90 -25.94
C TRP A 387 1.42 3.95 -25.43
N GLY A 388 0.85 3.73 -24.25
CA GLY A 388 -0.22 4.57 -23.70
C GLY A 388 0.23 6.01 -23.49
N PHE A 389 1.40 6.19 -22.90
CA PHE A 389 2.01 7.50 -22.68
C PHE A 389 2.47 8.21 -23.97
N GLU A 390 2.53 7.50 -25.11
CA GLU A 390 2.77 8.14 -26.41
C GLU A 390 1.50 8.82 -26.94
N LYS A 391 0.31 8.33 -26.60
CA LYS A 391 -0.97 8.77 -27.19
C LYS A 391 -1.80 9.65 -26.28
N LEU A 392 -1.73 9.42 -24.97
CA LEU A 392 -2.47 10.16 -23.96
C LEU A 392 -1.73 11.46 -23.62
N LEU A 393 -1.93 12.49 -24.45
CA LEU A 393 -1.07 13.68 -24.48
C LEU A 393 -1.68 14.94 -23.86
N PHE A 394 -2.73 14.79 -23.06
CA PHE A 394 -3.49 15.91 -22.54
C PHE A 394 -3.43 15.94 -21.02
N ARG A 395 -2.74 16.93 -20.46
CA ARG A 395 -2.55 17.13 -19.03
C ARG A 395 -3.57 18.10 -18.45
N ASP A 396 -4.13 17.79 -17.29
CA ASP A 396 -4.97 18.72 -16.53
C ASP A 396 -4.16 19.96 -16.11
N SER A 397 -4.59 21.14 -16.56
CA SER A 397 -3.90 22.42 -16.38
C SER A 397 -4.33 23.22 -15.15
N ARG A 398 -5.29 22.71 -14.35
CA ARG A 398 -5.72 23.38 -13.12
C ARG A 398 -4.56 23.53 -12.14
N THR A 399 -4.48 24.69 -11.51
CA THR A 399 -3.48 25.03 -10.49
C THR A 399 -4.16 25.23 -9.13
N ARG A 400 -3.37 25.23 -8.05
CA ARG A 400 -3.83 25.47 -6.66
C ARG A 400 -4.88 24.47 -6.17
N ILE A 401 -4.87 23.25 -6.71
CA ILE A 401 -5.70 22.13 -6.24
C ILE A 401 -4.83 21.18 -5.41
N ARG A 402 -5.39 20.63 -4.34
CA ARG A 402 -4.72 19.56 -3.58
C ARG A 402 -4.72 18.30 -4.44
N ARG A 403 -3.54 17.78 -4.75
CA ARG A 403 -3.34 16.53 -5.48
C ARG A 403 -2.72 15.49 -4.57
N ASP A 404 -2.96 14.23 -4.90
CA ASP A 404 -2.31 13.13 -4.23
C ASP A 404 -0.81 13.15 -4.52
N ARG A 405 -0.05 12.71 -3.54
CA ARG A 405 1.41 12.69 -3.61
C ARG A 405 1.87 11.26 -3.60
N LYS A 406 2.99 11.03 -4.28
CA LYS A 406 3.81 9.84 -4.14
C LYS A 406 5.13 10.25 -3.51
N TYR A 407 5.99 9.31 -3.18
CA TYR A 407 7.19 9.67 -2.42
C TYR A 407 8.32 8.66 -2.60
N ALA A 408 9.52 9.10 -2.26
CA ALA A 408 10.63 8.21 -2.00
C ALA A 408 11.15 8.42 -0.58
N ILE A 409 11.75 7.38 -0.02
CA ILE A 409 12.21 7.34 1.36
C ILE A 409 13.50 6.52 1.48
N GLN A 410 14.39 6.95 2.36
CA GLN A 410 15.50 6.13 2.84
C GLN A 410 14.95 5.10 3.85
N ALA A 411 14.60 3.91 3.38
CA ALA A 411 13.87 2.90 4.18
C ALA A 411 14.53 2.55 5.52
N LYS A 412 15.87 2.57 5.59
CA LYS A 412 16.65 2.38 6.83
C LYS A 412 16.18 3.28 7.99
N ASN A 413 15.71 4.49 7.69
CA ASN A 413 15.26 5.49 8.67
C ASN A 413 13.75 5.46 8.97
N ALA A 414 13.00 4.49 8.43
CA ALA A 414 11.55 4.39 8.58
C ALA A 414 11.14 3.24 9.52
N TYR A 415 10.16 3.50 10.40
CA TYR A 415 9.58 2.49 11.29
C TYR A 415 8.27 1.91 10.77
N SER A 416 7.56 2.65 9.93
CA SER A 416 6.44 2.18 9.12
C SER A 416 6.28 3.12 7.92
N THR A 417 5.37 2.83 7.00
CA THR A 417 5.09 3.70 5.86
C THR A 417 3.61 3.72 5.46
N GLY A 418 3.20 4.76 4.73
CA GLY A 418 1.85 4.92 4.17
C GLY A 418 1.86 4.89 2.64
N VAL A 419 0.71 5.12 2.00
CA VAL A 419 0.58 5.06 0.53
C VAL A 419 1.01 6.36 -0.17
N HIS A 420 0.87 7.50 0.52
CA HIS A 420 1.22 8.82 -0.04
C HIS A 420 2.40 9.49 0.65
N MET A 421 2.71 9.09 1.88
CA MET A 421 3.88 9.49 2.66
C MET A 421 3.97 8.61 3.93
N SER A 422 5.11 8.62 4.59
CA SER A 422 5.28 8.13 5.96
C SER A 422 5.29 9.26 6.98
N GLU A 423 4.68 9.00 8.15
CA GLU A 423 4.77 9.81 9.36
C GLU A 423 5.72 9.21 10.41
N ASN A 424 6.10 7.94 10.26
CA ASN A 424 6.90 7.20 11.25
C ASN A 424 8.35 7.08 10.77
N VAL A 425 9.04 8.21 10.67
CA VAL A 425 10.42 8.32 10.17
C VAL A 425 11.33 9.08 11.12
N ILE A 426 12.63 8.82 11.05
CA ILE A 426 13.66 9.65 11.66
C ILE A 426 14.24 10.57 10.58
N GLY A 427 14.35 11.87 10.86
CA GLY A 427 14.98 12.84 9.96
C GLY A 427 13.98 13.79 9.30
N LYS A 428 14.49 14.66 8.42
CA LYS A 428 13.68 15.71 7.76
C LYS A 428 12.93 15.14 6.56
N THR A 429 11.79 15.76 6.24
CA THR A 429 10.98 15.47 5.04
C THR A 429 10.92 16.70 4.13
N LEU A 430 11.01 16.49 2.82
CA LEU A 430 10.88 17.52 1.80
C LEU A 430 9.55 17.40 1.04
N HIS A 431 8.88 18.54 0.81
CA HIS A 431 7.52 18.55 0.25
C HIS A 431 7.34 19.43 -0.99
N LYS A 432 8.32 20.28 -1.31
CA LYS A 432 8.31 21.18 -2.47
C LYS A 432 9.36 20.68 -3.44
N THR A 433 8.93 19.91 -4.42
CA THR A 433 9.78 19.16 -5.35
C THR A 433 9.34 19.32 -6.80
N GLU A 434 8.26 20.07 -7.06
CA GLU A 434 7.57 20.19 -8.34
C GLU A 434 8.45 20.67 -9.51
N THR A 435 9.51 21.43 -9.21
CA THR A 435 10.52 21.89 -10.19
C THR A 435 11.69 20.93 -10.38
N LYS A 436 11.72 19.83 -9.62
CA LYS A 436 12.85 18.88 -9.55
C LYS A 436 12.45 17.48 -9.96
N ILE A 437 11.26 17.04 -9.56
CA ILE A 437 10.70 15.73 -9.83
C ILE A 437 9.18 15.79 -9.73
N ARG A 438 8.50 15.13 -10.67
CA ARG A 438 7.04 15.03 -10.74
C ARG A 438 6.66 13.66 -11.25
N TYR A 439 5.37 13.32 -11.24
CA TYR A 439 4.90 12.10 -11.89
C TYR A 439 3.68 12.37 -12.77
N TYR A 440 3.63 11.75 -13.94
CA TYR A 440 2.43 11.73 -14.76
C TYR A 440 1.50 10.63 -14.29
N HIS A 441 0.23 10.94 -14.04
CA HIS A 441 -0.76 9.98 -13.57
C HIS A 441 -1.82 9.76 -14.65
N TYR A 442 -1.82 8.58 -15.25
CA TYR A 442 -2.77 8.16 -16.28
C TYR A 442 -3.92 7.37 -15.66
N HIS A 443 -4.70 8.05 -14.82
CA HIS A 443 -5.67 7.43 -13.94
C HIS A 443 -6.61 6.45 -14.65
N ASN A 444 -6.73 5.23 -14.11
CA ASN A 444 -7.54 4.13 -14.64
C ASN A 444 -7.14 3.61 -16.04
N SER A 445 -6.02 4.06 -16.62
CA SER A 445 -5.58 3.54 -17.91
C SER A 445 -5.01 2.11 -17.81
N ILE A 446 -4.48 1.72 -16.65
CA ILE A 446 -3.86 0.41 -16.41
C ILE A 446 -4.85 -0.75 -16.54
N SER A 447 -6.14 -0.53 -16.33
CA SER A 447 -7.20 -1.53 -16.45
C SER A 447 -7.85 -1.56 -17.83
N VAL A 448 -7.53 -0.61 -18.72
CA VAL A 448 -8.09 -0.56 -20.07
C VAL A 448 -7.38 -1.62 -20.94
N GLN A 449 -8.15 -2.60 -21.39
CA GLN A 449 -7.70 -3.59 -22.35
C GLN A 449 -7.67 -2.98 -23.75
N GLY A 450 -6.61 -3.22 -24.51
CA GLY A 450 -6.46 -2.70 -25.87
C GLY A 450 -6.15 -1.19 -25.95
N GLU A 451 -6.91 -0.48 -26.79
CA GLU A 451 -6.66 0.92 -27.13
C GLU A 451 -7.23 1.89 -26.07
N PRO A 452 -6.40 2.68 -25.36
CA PRO A 452 -6.90 3.68 -24.41
C PRO A 452 -7.51 4.93 -25.07
N CYS A 453 -7.16 5.25 -26.32
CA CYS A 453 -7.73 6.38 -27.04
C CYS A 453 -9.22 6.16 -27.30
N ARG A 454 -10.06 6.94 -26.62
CA ARG A 454 -11.53 6.86 -26.74
C ARG A 454 -12.14 8.14 -27.29
N GLU A 455 -11.43 9.26 -27.15
CA GLU A 455 -11.89 10.58 -27.60
C GLU A 455 -10.78 11.27 -28.40
N PHE A 456 -11.09 11.66 -29.63
CA PHE A 456 -10.11 12.20 -30.58
C PHE A 456 -10.29 13.70 -30.80
N LEU A 457 -9.26 14.46 -30.47
CA LEU A 457 -9.20 15.91 -30.59
C LEU A 457 -8.53 16.33 -31.91
N PRO A 458 -8.97 17.43 -32.54
CA PRO A 458 -8.31 17.92 -33.75
C PRO A 458 -6.85 18.30 -33.48
N ILE A 459 -6.00 18.27 -34.52
CA ILE A 459 -4.57 18.62 -34.42
C ILE A 459 -4.36 20.04 -33.83
N SER A 460 -5.29 20.96 -34.07
CA SER A 460 -5.28 22.32 -33.50
C SER A 460 -5.28 22.34 -31.97
N ALA A 461 -5.73 21.27 -31.30
CA ALA A 461 -5.69 21.13 -29.84
C ALA A 461 -4.28 21.13 -29.26
N LYS A 462 -3.23 20.88 -30.06
CA LYS A 462 -1.82 20.99 -29.63
C LYS A 462 -1.48 22.38 -29.08
N ASN A 463 -2.12 23.42 -29.61
CA ASN A 463 -1.79 24.82 -29.30
C ASN A 463 -2.85 25.51 -28.42
N ASN A 464 -3.90 24.80 -28.02
CA ASN A 464 -5.07 25.39 -27.35
C ASN A 464 -5.36 24.67 -26.02
N VAL A 465 -5.97 25.39 -25.08
CA VAL A 465 -6.60 24.75 -23.92
C VAL A 465 -7.87 24.06 -24.40
N THR A 466 -7.94 22.75 -24.20
CA THR A 466 -9.10 21.94 -24.56
C THR A 466 -9.96 21.70 -23.33
N TRP A 467 -11.27 21.92 -23.44
CA TRP A 467 -12.21 21.61 -22.37
C TRP A 467 -12.88 20.27 -22.65
N PHE A 468 -12.76 19.34 -21.71
CA PHE A 468 -13.40 18.03 -21.76
C PHE A 468 -13.92 17.68 -20.37
N ASP A 469 -15.17 17.24 -20.26
CA ASP A 469 -15.84 16.96 -18.98
C ASP A 469 -15.68 18.08 -17.93
N LYS A 470 -15.77 19.34 -18.38
CA LYS A 470 -15.60 20.56 -17.55
C LYS A 470 -14.20 20.72 -16.95
N LEU A 471 -13.21 19.98 -17.45
CA LEU A 471 -11.81 20.09 -17.05
C LEU A 471 -10.97 20.70 -18.19
N PRO A 472 -10.06 21.63 -17.87
CA PRO A 472 -9.14 22.18 -18.85
C PRO A 472 -7.91 21.28 -19.02
N TYR A 473 -7.61 20.95 -20.26
CA TYR A 473 -6.46 20.15 -20.66
C TYR A 473 -5.53 20.93 -21.58
N VAL A 474 -4.23 20.68 -21.45
CA VAL A 474 -3.20 21.21 -22.33
C VAL A 474 -2.35 20.08 -22.89
N TYR A 475 -1.87 20.27 -24.12
CA TYR A 475 -1.01 19.30 -24.76
C TYR A 475 0.36 19.18 -24.04
N ASP A 476 0.80 17.94 -23.80
CA ASP A 476 2.05 17.61 -23.13
C ASP A 476 2.63 16.32 -23.73
N ASP A 477 3.72 16.44 -24.50
CA ASP A 477 4.37 15.34 -25.23
C ASP A 477 5.72 14.94 -24.61
N ASN A 478 5.98 15.35 -23.37
CA ASN A 478 7.26 15.11 -22.71
C ASN A 478 7.60 13.62 -22.61
N MET A 479 6.60 12.78 -22.32
CA MET A 479 6.76 11.33 -22.23
C MET A 479 6.94 10.68 -23.61
N THR A 480 6.26 11.19 -24.64
CA THR A 480 6.35 10.68 -26.02
C THR A 480 7.78 10.71 -26.55
N LYS A 481 8.52 11.78 -26.24
CA LYS A 481 9.91 11.98 -26.66
C LYS A 481 10.86 10.88 -26.15
N LEU A 482 10.48 10.18 -25.07
CA LEU A 482 11.29 9.12 -24.46
C LEU A 482 11.00 7.74 -25.05
N ALA A 483 9.89 7.56 -25.77
CA ALA A 483 9.38 6.23 -26.13
C ALA A 483 10.36 5.39 -26.95
N ASN A 484 10.98 5.97 -27.98
CA ASN A 484 11.95 5.25 -28.81
C ASN A 484 13.17 4.79 -27.99
N THR A 485 13.68 5.66 -27.11
CA THR A 485 14.79 5.35 -26.21
C THR A 485 14.45 4.17 -25.31
N ILE A 486 13.25 4.16 -24.72
CA ILE A 486 12.82 3.13 -23.79
C ILE A 486 12.54 1.80 -24.50
N LYS A 487 11.88 1.83 -25.67
CA LYS A 487 11.68 0.64 -26.50
C LYS A 487 13.01 0.01 -26.93
N GLN A 488 14.00 0.84 -27.26
CA GLN A 488 15.34 0.35 -27.58
C GLN A 488 16.04 -0.23 -26.35
N PHE A 489 15.92 0.42 -25.18
CA PHE A 489 16.44 -0.09 -23.91
C PHE A 489 15.84 -1.47 -23.59
N GLU A 490 14.52 -1.62 -23.62
CA GLU A 490 13.84 -2.89 -23.36
C GLU A 490 14.39 -4.02 -24.25
N ARG A 491 14.47 -3.77 -25.57
CA ARG A 491 15.00 -4.75 -26.54
C ARG A 491 16.44 -5.14 -26.24
N ASN A 492 17.28 -4.17 -25.86
CA ASN A 492 18.68 -4.42 -25.54
C ASN A 492 18.85 -5.18 -24.21
N THR A 493 17.98 -4.95 -23.24
CA THR A 493 18.11 -5.48 -21.88
C THR A 493 17.52 -6.88 -21.73
N ILE A 494 16.34 -7.14 -22.29
CA ILE A 494 15.61 -8.41 -22.12
C ILE A 494 15.27 -9.10 -23.44
N GLY A 495 15.78 -8.58 -24.56
CA GLY A 495 15.56 -9.13 -25.89
C GLY A 495 14.21 -8.74 -26.49
N SER A 496 13.95 -9.25 -27.70
CA SER A 496 12.63 -9.11 -28.34
C SER A 496 11.61 -9.99 -27.62
N ILE A 497 10.70 -9.36 -26.86
CA ILE A 497 9.59 -10.07 -26.21
C ILE A 497 8.51 -10.35 -27.26
N HIS A 498 8.44 -11.57 -27.74
CA HIS A 498 7.22 -12.07 -28.39
C HIS A 498 6.29 -12.63 -27.30
N VAL A 499 5.37 -11.79 -26.81
CA VAL A 499 4.38 -12.17 -25.78
C VAL A 499 3.61 -13.44 -26.20
N PHE A 500 3.37 -13.62 -27.50
CA PHE A 500 2.75 -14.81 -28.07
C PHE A 500 3.61 -16.08 -27.96
N GLN A 501 4.92 -16.00 -28.19
CA GLN A 501 5.83 -17.14 -28.05
C GLN A 501 5.81 -17.65 -26.60
N TYR A 502 5.81 -16.72 -25.63
CA TYR A 502 5.75 -17.06 -24.20
C TYR A 502 4.45 -17.73 -23.77
N LEU A 503 3.29 -17.26 -24.27
CA LEU A 503 2.00 -17.91 -23.98
C LEU A 503 1.91 -19.30 -24.61
N THR A 504 2.52 -19.49 -25.79
CA THR A 504 2.59 -20.78 -26.49
C THR A 504 3.51 -21.75 -25.75
N ASP A 505 4.68 -21.30 -25.30
CA ASP A 505 5.65 -22.08 -24.52
C ASP A 505 5.09 -22.48 -23.12
N MET A 506 4.12 -21.71 -22.59
CA MET A 506 3.41 -22.01 -21.34
C MET A 506 2.14 -22.86 -21.54
N GLY A 507 1.83 -23.30 -22.76
CA GLY A 507 0.66 -24.15 -23.05
C GLY A 507 -0.69 -23.45 -22.90
N ILE A 508 -0.73 -22.11 -22.94
CA ILE A 508 -1.95 -21.32 -22.83
C ILE A 508 -2.48 -21.06 -24.24
N GLN A 509 -3.65 -21.62 -24.58
CA GLN A 509 -4.31 -21.36 -25.86
C GLN A 509 -4.64 -19.86 -25.99
N ALA A 510 -4.06 -19.22 -26.99
CA ALA A 510 -4.36 -17.85 -27.36
C ALA A 510 -5.70 -17.79 -28.10
N GLU A 511 -6.81 -17.72 -27.36
CA GLU A 511 -8.07 -17.27 -27.96
C GLU A 511 -8.12 -15.73 -27.97
N GLU A 512 -8.15 -15.19 -29.19
CA GLU A 512 -8.46 -13.80 -29.58
C GLU A 512 -7.66 -12.66 -28.91
N VAL A 513 -6.35 -12.64 -29.14
CA VAL A 513 -5.61 -11.37 -29.17
C VAL A 513 -5.50 -10.95 -30.64
N ASN A 514 -6.37 -10.04 -31.05
CA ASN A 514 -6.46 -9.52 -32.43
C ASN A 514 -5.08 -9.03 -32.93
N THR A 515 -4.59 -9.71 -33.97
CA THR A 515 -3.21 -9.67 -34.45
C THR A 515 -2.99 -8.55 -35.45
N GLY A 516 -2.25 -7.51 -35.06
CA GLY A 516 -1.42 -6.74 -35.99
C GLY A 516 0.00 -7.30 -35.95
N HIS A 517 0.55 -7.72 -37.10
CA HIS A 517 1.91 -8.27 -37.20
C HIS A 517 2.97 -7.36 -36.52
N TRP A 518 3.76 -7.99 -35.65
CA TRP A 518 4.68 -7.44 -34.65
C TRP A 518 5.91 -6.74 -35.21
#